data_AF-I3SC72-F1
#
_entry.id   AF-I3SC72-F1
#
_cell.length_a   1.000
_cell.length_b   1.000
_cell.length_c   1.000
_cell.angle_alpha   90.00
_cell.angle_beta   90.00
_cell.angle_gamma   90.00
#
_symmetry.space_group_name_H-M   'P 1'
#
loop_
_entity.id
_entity.type
_entity.pdbx_description
1 polymer ?
#
loop_
_entity_poly.entity_id
_entity_poly.type
_entity_poly.pdbx_seq_one_letter_code
_entity_poly.pdbx_strand_id
1 'polypeptide(L)'
;MAKSKNHTNHNQNRKDHRNGIKRPQSQRFPSLTGVDPKYVRNLKFTKHHNRVARKNLLKARQAKLAGESGAGKVVKRVARQVEPKKSSWSFSSLLQNVTSYFTGETKPAPKKTYSTYTSKKEISQINNNNNTSS
;
A
#
# COMPACT_ATOMS: atom_id res chain seq x y z
N MET A 1 14.66 -63.22 57.66
CA MET A 1 14.26 -62.00 56.91
C MET A 1 13.23 -62.42 55.86
N ALA A 2 12.01 -61.88 55.90
CA ALA A 2 11.01 -62.19 54.89
C ALA A 2 11.31 -61.38 53.61
N LYS A 3 11.21 -62.03 52.44
CA LYS A 3 11.47 -61.37 51.15
C LYS A 3 10.27 -60.49 50.75
N SER A 4 10.54 -59.28 50.29
CA SER A 4 9.54 -58.36 49.71
C SER A 4 9.64 -58.31 48.18
N LYS A 5 8.66 -57.70 47.52
CA LYS A 5 8.69 -57.47 46.06
C LYS A 5 9.66 -56.33 45.73
N ASN A 6 10.49 -56.51 44.71
CA ASN A 6 11.55 -55.55 44.35
C ASN A 6 11.08 -54.39 43.44
N HIS A 7 10.05 -54.59 42.60
CA HIS A 7 9.56 -53.56 41.67
C HIS A 7 8.12 -53.83 41.19
N THR A 8 7.33 -52.79 40.89
CA THR A 8 6.01 -52.93 40.25
C THR A 8 5.55 -51.67 39.49
N ASN A 9 4.91 -51.89 38.32
CA ASN A 9 4.24 -50.87 37.51
C ASN A 9 2.69 -50.98 37.57
N HIS A 10 2.12 -51.73 38.53
CA HIS A 10 0.70 -52.14 38.48
C HIS A 10 -0.32 -50.98 38.54
N ASN A 11 -0.01 -49.91 39.26
CA ASN A 11 -0.93 -48.78 39.47
C ASN A 11 -0.43 -47.48 38.80
N GLN A 12 0.65 -47.48 38.02
CA GLN A 12 1.15 -46.23 37.45
C GLN A 12 0.20 -45.73 36.35
N ASN A 13 -0.16 -46.60 35.39
CA ASN A 13 -1.07 -46.26 34.30
C ASN A 13 -2.42 -45.68 34.80
N ARG A 14 -2.99 -46.28 35.86
CA ARG A 14 -4.23 -45.78 36.47
C ARG A 14 -4.08 -44.38 37.08
N LYS A 15 -2.94 -44.09 37.70
CA LYS A 15 -2.65 -42.75 38.26
C LYS A 15 -2.44 -41.73 37.15
N ASP A 16 -1.67 -42.08 36.12
CA ASP A 16 -1.37 -41.22 34.98
C ASP A 16 -2.66 -40.83 34.24
N HIS A 17 -3.61 -41.76 34.16
CA HIS A 17 -4.91 -41.55 33.50
C HIS A 17 -5.97 -40.91 34.41
N ARG A 18 -5.78 -40.83 35.74
CA ARG A 18 -6.77 -40.21 36.65
C ARG A 18 -7.08 -38.75 36.27
N ASN A 19 -6.05 -38.00 35.87
CA ASN A 19 -6.19 -36.61 35.39
C ASN A 19 -6.11 -36.52 33.85
N GLY A 20 -5.84 -37.65 33.19
CA GLY A 20 -5.59 -37.79 31.76
C GLY A 20 -4.20 -37.28 31.33
N ILE A 21 -3.56 -38.02 30.44
CA ILE A 21 -2.27 -37.62 29.84
C ILE A 21 -2.54 -36.51 28.82
N LYS A 22 -2.21 -35.27 29.16
CA LYS A 22 -2.40 -34.11 28.28
C LYS A 22 -1.26 -33.99 27.27
N ARG A 23 -1.62 -33.74 26.01
CA ARG A 23 -0.64 -33.42 24.96
C ARG A 23 -0.06 -32.02 25.19
N PRO A 24 1.19 -31.75 24.79
CA PRO A 24 1.73 -30.40 24.83
C PRO A 24 0.88 -29.47 23.95
N GLN A 25 0.66 -28.25 24.43
CA GLN A 25 -0.15 -27.25 23.73
C GLN A 25 0.58 -26.76 22.48
N SER A 26 -0.04 -26.87 21.30
CA SER A 26 0.49 -26.28 20.07
C SER A 26 0.08 -24.82 19.97
N GLN A 27 1.07 -23.93 19.84
CA GLN A 27 0.83 -22.50 19.65
C GLN A 27 0.97 -22.14 18.17
N ARG A 28 0.17 -21.18 17.68
CA ARG A 28 0.24 -20.70 16.29
C ARG A 28 1.63 -20.18 15.94
N PHE A 29 2.32 -19.56 16.90
CA PHE A 29 3.67 -19.01 16.71
C PHE A 29 4.61 -19.55 17.80
N PRO A 30 5.52 -20.48 17.47
CA PRO A 30 6.51 -20.98 18.43
C PRO A 30 7.66 -19.97 18.65
N SER A 31 8.49 -20.22 19.66
CA SER A 31 9.72 -19.45 19.90
C SER A 31 10.77 -19.72 18.82
N LEU A 32 11.66 -18.75 18.57
CA LEU A 32 12.81 -18.88 17.68
C LEU A 32 14.08 -19.36 18.41
N THR A 33 13.92 -20.03 19.55
CA THR A 33 15.03 -20.59 20.34
C THR A 33 15.67 -21.75 19.58
N GLY A 34 17.00 -21.76 19.47
CA GLY A 34 17.75 -22.77 18.72
C GLY A 34 17.89 -22.50 17.22
N VAL A 35 17.33 -21.40 16.70
CA VAL A 35 17.57 -20.95 15.32
C VAL A 35 18.95 -20.28 15.22
N ASP A 36 19.62 -20.42 14.08
CA ASP A 36 20.92 -19.82 13.81
C ASP A 36 21.00 -18.34 14.24
N PRO A 37 21.95 -17.97 15.12
CA PRO A 37 22.13 -16.59 15.56
C PRO A 37 22.32 -15.59 14.42
N LYS A 38 22.96 -15.98 13.30
CA LYS A 38 23.16 -15.08 12.15
C LYS A 38 21.84 -14.72 11.48
N TYR A 39 20.99 -15.72 11.26
CA TYR A 39 19.63 -15.50 10.78
C TYR A 39 18.80 -14.62 11.73
N VAL A 40 18.82 -14.92 13.04
CA VAL A 40 18.02 -14.18 14.02
C VAL A 40 18.45 -12.72 14.11
N ARG A 41 19.76 -12.44 14.05
CA ARG A 41 20.28 -11.06 14.01
C ARG A 41 19.75 -10.31 12.79
N ASN A 42 19.83 -10.90 11.60
CA ASN A 42 19.31 -10.27 10.39
C ASN A 42 17.79 -10.05 10.46
N LEU A 43 17.02 -11.04 10.93
CA LEU A 43 15.57 -10.94 11.10
C LEU A 43 15.17 -9.79 12.04
N LYS A 44 15.95 -9.54 13.10
CA LYS A 44 15.73 -8.40 14.00
C LYS A 44 15.91 -7.08 13.25
N PHE A 45 16.99 -6.93 12.48
CA PHE A 45 17.25 -5.71 11.71
C PHE A 45 16.20 -5.46 10.63
N THR A 46 15.77 -6.48 9.87
CA THR A 46 14.74 -6.31 8.85
C THR A 46 13.40 -5.87 9.46
N LYS A 47 12.98 -6.49 10.57
CA LYS A 47 11.77 -6.08 11.31
C LYS A 47 11.88 -4.65 11.87
N HIS A 48 13.06 -4.25 12.33
CA HIS A 48 13.31 -2.92 12.89
C HIS A 48 13.15 -1.80 11.84
N HIS A 49 13.70 -2.00 10.64
CA HIS A 49 13.77 -0.96 9.61
C HIS A 49 12.56 -0.93 8.67
N ASN A 50 11.75 -1.99 8.60
CA ASN A 50 10.58 -2.04 7.70
C ASN A 50 9.32 -1.32 8.20
N ARG A 51 9.40 -0.50 9.26
CA ARG A 51 8.20 0.12 9.89
C ARG A 51 7.46 1.10 8.98
N VAL A 52 8.16 1.99 8.29
CA VAL A 52 7.54 3.00 7.40
C VAL A 52 6.99 2.35 6.14
N ALA A 53 7.80 1.51 5.49
CA ALA A 53 7.38 0.75 4.31
C ALA A 53 6.15 -0.11 4.60
N ARG A 54 6.11 -0.78 5.77
CA ARG A 54 4.95 -1.56 6.18
C ARG A 54 3.70 -0.70 6.39
N LYS A 55 3.79 0.48 7.01
CA LYS A 55 2.65 1.40 7.18
C LYS A 55 2.09 1.86 5.84
N ASN A 56 2.96 2.26 4.92
CA ASN A 56 2.55 2.69 3.57
C ASN A 56 1.91 1.54 2.79
N LEU A 57 2.47 0.34 2.87
CA LEU A 57 1.91 -0.86 2.24
C LEU A 57 0.53 -1.21 2.82
N LEU A 58 0.37 -1.14 4.15
CA LEU A 58 -0.93 -1.38 4.80
C LEU A 58 -1.97 -0.35 4.39
N LYS A 59 -1.60 0.95 4.35
CA LYS A 59 -2.49 2.03 3.89
C LYS A 59 -2.90 1.83 2.42
N ALA A 60 -1.95 1.50 1.55
CA ALA A 60 -2.22 1.21 0.15
C ALA A 60 -3.12 -0.02 -0.02
N ARG A 61 -2.90 -1.08 0.78
CA ARG A 61 -3.76 -2.28 0.78
C ARG A 61 -5.17 -1.97 1.26
N GLN A 62 -5.32 -1.17 2.32
CA GLN A 62 -6.64 -0.70 2.79
C GLN A 62 -7.34 0.16 1.73
N ALA A 63 -6.63 1.06 1.05
CA ALA A 63 -7.19 1.85 -0.04
C ALA A 63 -7.63 0.99 -1.24
N LYS A 64 -6.89 -0.07 -1.57
CA LYS A 64 -7.28 -1.06 -2.59
C LYS A 64 -8.53 -1.84 -2.19
N LEU A 65 -8.57 -2.37 -0.97
CA LEU A 65 -9.74 -3.07 -0.43
C LEU A 65 -10.97 -2.16 -0.34
N ALA A 66 -10.79 -0.88 0.02
CA ALA A 66 -11.86 0.12 0.01
C ALA A 66 -12.31 0.51 -1.41
N GLY A 67 -11.43 0.39 -2.40
CA GLY A 67 -11.76 0.55 -3.82
C GLY A 67 -12.53 -0.65 -4.38
N GLU A 68 -12.21 -1.85 -3.90
CA GLU A 68 -12.83 -3.13 -4.26
C GLU A 68 -14.19 -3.35 -3.56
N SER A 69 -14.38 -2.82 -2.35
CA SER A 69 -15.71 -2.75 -1.69
C SER A 69 -16.64 -1.70 -2.32
N GLY A 70 -16.19 -1.03 -3.39
CA GLY A 70 -17.03 -0.25 -4.30
C GLY A 70 -17.96 -1.11 -5.16
N ALA A 71 -18.76 -1.98 -4.54
CA ALA A 71 -19.92 -2.63 -5.15
C ALA A 71 -20.95 -1.63 -5.73
N GLY A 72 -20.78 -0.32 -5.50
CA GLY A 72 -21.58 0.76 -6.08
C GLY A 72 -21.00 1.45 -7.33
N LYS A 73 -19.76 1.16 -7.78
CA LYS A 73 -19.16 1.85 -8.94
C LYS A 73 -19.43 1.18 -10.28
N VAL A 74 -19.96 -0.04 -10.30
CA VAL A 74 -20.35 -0.73 -11.55
C VAL A 74 -21.64 -0.10 -12.12
N VAL A 75 -22.58 0.30 -11.27
CA VAL A 75 -23.85 0.91 -11.70
C VAL A 75 -23.64 2.26 -12.40
N LYS A 76 -22.66 3.07 -11.97
CA LYS A 76 -22.38 4.38 -12.61
C LYS A 76 -21.60 4.29 -13.94
N ARG A 77 -21.07 3.11 -14.29
CA ARG A 77 -20.47 2.86 -15.62
C ARG A 77 -21.50 2.34 -16.63
N VAL A 78 -22.54 1.63 -16.18
CA VAL A 78 -23.66 1.23 -17.04
C VAL A 78 -24.55 2.44 -17.37
N ALA A 79 -24.77 3.36 -16.42
CA ALA A 79 -25.56 4.57 -16.64
C ALA A 79 -24.84 5.71 -17.40
N ARG A 80 -23.64 5.47 -17.92
CA ARG A 80 -22.85 6.48 -18.66
C ARG A 80 -22.47 5.98 -20.07
N GLN A 81 -23.30 5.10 -20.64
CA GLN A 81 -23.16 4.55 -21.99
C GLN A 81 -24.34 4.89 -22.91
N VAL A 82 -25.23 5.79 -22.48
CA VAL A 82 -26.29 6.34 -23.34
C VAL A 82 -26.15 7.85 -23.40
N GLU A 83 -25.03 8.32 -23.96
CA GLU A 83 -25.04 9.53 -24.78
C GLU A 83 -24.09 9.29 -25.97
N PRO A 84 -24.56 9.47 -27.22
CA PRO A 84 -23.71 9.26 -28.37
C PRO A 84 -22.56 10.27 -28.36
N LYS A 85 -21.32 9.77 -28.41
CA LYS A 85 -20.15 10.60 -28.71
C LYS A 85 -20.35 11.23 -30.08
N LYS A 86 -20.68 12.52 -30.12
CA LYS A 86 -20.57 13.33 -31.34
C LYS A 86 -19.12 13.27 -31.78
N SER A 87 -18.86 12.58 -32.89
CA SER A 87 -17.60 12.59 -33.59
C SER A 87 -17.36 13.99 -34.14
N SER A 88 -16.68 14.85 -33.38
CA SER A 88 -16.24 16.16 -33.87
C SER A 88 -14.96 15.98 -34.69
N TRP A 89 -15.07 15.35 -35.86
CA TRP A 89 -14.17 15.71 -36.95
C TRP A 89 -14.68 17.04 -37.48
N SER A 90 -14.23 18.12 -36.85
CA SER A 90 -14.48 19.45 -37.37
C SER A 90 -13.77 19.57 -38.71
N PHE A 91 -14.56 19.61 -39.77
CA PHE A 91 -14.16 19.89 -41.16
C PHE A 91 -13.39 21.24 -41.29
N SER A 92 -13.28 22.02 -40.22
CA SER A 92 -12.50 23.26 -40.14
C SER A 92 -10.97 23.03 -40.09
N SER A 93 -10.49 21.84 -39.70
CA SER A 93 -9.05 21.59 -39.61
C SER A 93 -8.38 21.35 -40.97
N LEU A 94 -9.14 21.00 -42.02
CA LEU A 94 -8.58 20.76 -43.35
C LEU A 94 -8.55 22.04 -44.21
N LEU A 95 -9.46 22.99 -43.95
CA LEU A 95 -9.47 24.29 -44.63
C LEU A 95 -8.40 25.25 -44.09
N GLN A 96 -7.94 25.08 -42.85
CA GLN A 96 -6.90 25.91 -42.25
C GLN A 96 -5.49 25.60 -42.76
N ASN A 97 -5.26 24.41 -43.34
CA ASN A 97 -3.97 24.06 -43.96
C ASN A 97 -3.90 24.49 -45.43
N VAL A 98 -5.01 24.73 -46.12
CA VAL A 98 -5.00 25.20 -47.53
C VAL A 98 -4.80 26.71 -47.61
N THR A 99 -5.35 27.50 -46.68
CA THR A 99 -5.22 28.96 -46.67
C THR A 99 -3.81 29.49 -46.37
N SER A 100 -2.95 28.71 -45.71
CA SER A 100 -1.57 29.12 -45.42
C SER A 100 -0.63 29.01 -46.61
N TYR A 101 -0.99 28.26 -47.68
CA TYR A 101 -0.14 28.11 -48.85
C TYR A 101 -0.23 29.30 -49.83
N PHE A 102 -1.23 30.19 -49.69
CA PHE A 102 -1.40 31.34 -50.60
C PHE A 102 -1.06 32.71 -49.98
N THR A 103 -0.93 32.84 -48.65
CA THR A 103 -0.73 34.15 -47.98
C THR A 103 0.62 34.33 -47.26
N GLY A 104 1.50 33.33 -47.25
CA GLY A 104 2.89 33.48 -46.79
C GLY A 104 3.10 33.74 -45.30
N GLU A 105 2.04 33.77 -44.48
CA GLU A 105 2.18 34.00 -43.04
C GLU A 105 2.48 32.69 -42.29
N THR A 106 3.68 32.61 -41.72
CA THR A 106 4.07 31.51 -40.81
C THR A 106 3.62 31.82 -39.39
N LYS A 107 2.83 30.93 -38.77
CA LYS A 107 2.47 31.06 -37.34
C LYS A 107 3.74 30.90 -36.49
N PRO A 108 4.02 31.80 -35.54
CA PRO A 108 5.22 31.69 -34.70
C PRO A 108 5.12 30.46 -33.79
N ALA A 109 6.21 29.69 -33.71
CA ALA A 109 6.30 28.51 -32.86
C ALA A 109 6.08 28.85 -31.38
N PRO A 110 5.40 27.98 -30.61
CA PRO A 110 5.18 28.23 -29.18
C PRO A 110 6.53 28.25 -28.44
N LYS A 111 6.81 29.34 -27.71
CA LYS A 111 8.03 29.51 -26.93
C LYS A 111 8.01 28.54 -25.74
N LYS A 112 9.09 27.76 -25.58
CA LYS A 112 9.30 26.88 -24.42
C LYS A 112 9.53 27.74 -23.17
N THR A 113 8.58 27.75 -22.24
CA THR A 113 8.77 28.36 -20.91
C THR A 113 9.47 27.36 -20.00
N TYR A 114 10.70 27.66 -19.58
CA TYR A 114 11.39 26.90 -18.54
C TYR A 114 10.84 27.33 -17.18
N SER A 115 10.23 26.40 -16.45
CA SER A 115 9.80 26.61 -15.07
C SER A 115 11.03 26.83 -14.19
N THR A 116 11.23 28.04 -13.67
CA THR A 116 12.26 28.31 -12.67
C THR A 116 11.81 27.75 -11.32
N TYR A 117 12.67 26.95 -10.68
CA TYR A 117 12.44 26.46 -9.32
C TYR A 117 12.59 27.63 -8.34
N THR A 118 11.49 28.20 -7.89
CA THR A 118 11.48 29.11 -6.74
C THR A 118 11.56 28.28 -5.45
N SER A 119 12.60 28.57 -4.66
CA SER A 119 12.82 27.97 -3.34
C SER A 119 11.66 28.28 -2.41
N LYS A 120 11.14 27.26 -1.72
CA LYS A 120 10.03 27.38 -0.74
C LYS A 120 10.32 28.34 0.43
N LYS A 121 11.55 28.84 0.56
CA LYS A 121 11.95 29.82 1.59
C LYS A 121 11.56 31.26 1.26
N GLU A 122 11.26 31.60 0.00
CA GLU A 122 10.91 32.97 -0.40
C GLU A 122 9.40 33.23 -0.38
N ILE A 123 8.56 32.20 -0.52
CA ILE A 123 7.10 32.35 -0.55
C ILE A 123 6.53 32.71 0.84
N SER A 124 7.21 32.37 1.94
CA SER A 124 6.74 32.70 3.29
C SER A 124 6.96 34.16 3.69
N GLN A 125 7.78 34.92 2.96
CA GLN A 125 8.02 36.34 3.27
C GLN A 125 7.02 37.27 2.59
N ILE A 126 6.41 36.86 1.47
CA ILE A 126 5.44 37.68 0.72
C ILE A 126 4.07 37.73 1.41
N ASN A 127 3.66 36.66 2.09
CA ASN A 127 2.33 36.56 2.72
C ASN A 127 2.20 37.23 4.09
N ASN A 128 3.29 37.77 4.66
CA ASN A 128 3.29 38.36 6.00
C ASN A 128 3.21 39.89 6.02
N ASN A 129 3.23 40.57 4.88
CA ASN A 129 3.26 42.04 4.81
C ASN A 129 1.91 42.71 4.49
N ASN A 130 0.81 41.95 4.43
CA ASN A 130 -0.53 42.50 4.15
C ASN A 130 -1.47 42.56 5.36
N ASN A 131 -0.96 42.40 6.59
CA ASN A 131 -1.77 42.45 7.82
C ASN A 131 -1.21 43.43 8.87
N THR A 132 -0.83 44.64 8.44
CA THR A 132 -0.64 45.80 9.33
C THR A 132 -1.04 47.08 8.60
N SER A 133 -2.35 47.29 8.50
CA SER A 133 -2.94 48.60 8.23
C SER A 133 -4.25 48.67 9.01
N SER A 134 -4.14 49.14 10.26
CA SER A 134 -5.21 49.74 11.04
C SER A 134 -4.70 51.03 11.62
#